data_AF-A0ABD3GZN5-F1
#
_entry.id   AF-A0ABD3GZN5-F1
#
_cell.length_a   1.000
_cell.length_b   1.000
_cell.length_c   1.000
_cell.angle_alpha   90.00
_cell.angle_beta   90.00
_cell.angle_gamma   90.00
#
_symmetry.space_group_name_H-M   'P 1'
#
loop_
_entity.id
_entity.type
_entity.pdbx_description
1 polymer ?
#
loop_
_entity_poly.entity_id
_entity_poly.type
_entity_poly.pdbx_seq_one_letter_code
_entity_poly.pdbx_strand_id
1 'polypeptide(L)'
;MLALFNSKVASPPKEITVQGDDSRKQDRQIVEGFKAEFPGGVAVEIDGKCAMAYSHANQQLLRPRYMSVQDDILCMFEGTLENMSLIRQQYGITRSITEVSLIIEIYRTLRDRSPYPADHVIRGLTGAFAFVLYDNTTSSVFVAVDCHGKVPFYWGASADGSLVFSEDQKLVKTACGKSFSPFPQGCYFSSNDGLQSFEHPLSPIKAMPRVDSQGQVCGSTFKVMVMSRHESLPRKTYDKGIGARTFQECVSLGSLGKKKTVTFFLVHTFLLSVFSAEEEDGALTCRLPSFEFHKVKICGTGNRMFSWCDFRR
;
A
#
# COMPACT_ATOMS: atom_id res chain seq x y z
N MET A 1 -5.61 -8.46 -20.09
CA MET A 1 -6.05 -7.08 -19.88
C MET A 1 -4.92 -6.12 -20.25
N LEU A 2 -5.30 -4.92 -20.66
CA LEU A 2 -4.40 -3.85 -21.04
C LEU A 2 -5.04 -2.55 -20.55
N ALA A 3 -4.31 -1.75 -19.79
CA ALA A 3 -4.74 -0.41 -19.42
C ALA A 3 -3.65 0.60 -19.82
N LEU A 4 -4.07 1.70 -20.43
CA LEU A 4 -3.24 2.85 -20.75
C LEU A 4 -3.85 4.09 -20.13
N PHE A 5 -3.01 4.91 -19.52
CA PHE A 5 -3.39 6.18 -18.91
C PHE A 5 -2.50 7.28 -19.44
N ASN A 6 -3.13 8.32 -19.98
CA ASN A 6 -2.42 9.50 -20.44
C ASN A 6 -1.57 10.10 -19.31
N SER A 7 -0.42 10.66 -19.65
CA SER A 7 0.50 11.26 -18.67
C SER A 7 -0.13 12.35 -17.80
N LYS A 8 -1.19 13.02 -18.27
CA LYS A 8 -1.98 13.99 -17.50
C LYS A 8 -2.86 13.36 -16.41
N VAL A 9 -3.19 12.08 -16.55
CA VAL A 9 -4.01 11.31 -15.60
C VAL A 9 -3.10 10.59 -14.60
N ALA A 10 -2.13 9.84 -15.11
CA ALA A 10 -1.16 9.13 -14.30
C ALA A 10 0.17 9.06 -15.05
N SER A 11 1.24 9.49 -14.38
CA SER A 11 2.59 9.43 -14.93
C SER A 11 3.34 8.20 -14.42
N PRO A 12 4.09 7.48 -15.28
CA PRO A 12 4.99 6.43 -14.82
C PRO A 12 6.10 7.04 -13.94
N PRO A 13 6.60 6.29 -12.92
CA PRO A 13 7.82 6.68 -12.22
C PRO A 13 8.96 6.88 -13.21
N LYS A 14 9.77 7.93 -12.97
CA LYS A 14 10.86 8.31 -13.87
C LYS A 14 11.85 7.17 -14.06
N GLU A 15 12.02 6.34 -13.05
CA GLU A 15 12.96 5.23 -12.99
C GLU A 15 12.59 4.06 -13.90
N ILE A 16 11.32 3.97 -14.35
CA ILE A 16 10.90 2.98 -15.37
C ILE A 16 11.39 3.37 -16.76
N THR A 17 11.42 4.67 -17.05
CA THR A 17 11.62 5.17 -18.41
C THR A 17 13.10 5.10 -18.78
N VAL A 18 13.42 4.31 -19.79
CA VAL A 18 14.76 4.23 -20.37
C VAL A 18 14.89 5.26 -21.49
N GLN A 19 15.85 6.17 -21.36
CA GLN A 19 16.11 7.16 -22.39
C GLN A 19 16.75 6.54 -23.65
N GLY A 20 16.45 7.11 -24.82
CA GLY A 20 17.00 6.65 -26.10
C GLY A 20 16.45 5.31 -26.59
N ASP A 21 15.35 4.83 -26.00
CA ASP A 21 14.64 3.65 -26.48
C ASP A 21 13.52 4.04 -27.46
N ASP A 22 13.81 3.87 -28.75
CA ASP A 22 12.89 4.13 -29.86
C ASP A 22 11.96 2.93 -30.16
N SER A 23 12.08 1.83 -29.41
CA SER A 23 11.23 0.65 -29.61
C SER A 23 9.84 0.76 -28.96
N ARG A 24 9.60 1.83 -28.20
CA ARG A 24 8.32 2.13 -27.58
C ARG A 24 7.28 2.50 -28.65
N LYS A 25 6.06 2.01 -28.47
CA LYS A 25 4.93 2.28 -29.36
C LYS A 25 4.08 3.44 -28.83
N GLN A 26 3.39 4.10 -29.76
CA GLN A 26 2.35 5.08 -29.43
C GLN A 26 1.11 4.38 -28.89
N ASP A 27 0.33 5.07 -28.07
CA ASP A 27 -0.85 4.53 -27.39
C ASP A 27 -1.84 3.89 -28.37
N ARG A 28 -2.08 4.57 -29.51
CA ARG A 28 -2.95 4.07 -30.57
C ARG A 28 -2.47 2.72 -31.13
N GLN A 29 -1.16 2.60 -31.38
CA GLN A 29 -0.57 1.37 -31.91
C GLN A 29 -0.63 0.22 -30.89
N ILE A 30 -0.55 0.54 -29.60
CA ILE A 30 -0.66 -0.46 -28.52
C ILE A 30 -2.08 -1.02 -28.49
N VAL A 31 -3.10 -0.15 -28.54
CA VAL A 31 -4.51 -0.57 -28.55
C VAL A 31 -4.87 -1.33 -29.83
N GLU A 32 -4.43 -0.86 -31.00
CA GLU A 32 -4.63 -1.57 -32.27
C GLU A 32 -3.92 -2.94 -32.27
N GLY A 33 -2.71 -3.01 -31.72
CA GLY A 33 -1.98 -4.27 -31.54
C GLY A 33 -2.73 -5.26 -30.66
N PHE A 34 -3.32 -4.79 -29.55
CA PHE A 34 -4.15 -5.63 -28.68
C PHE A 34 -5.39 -6.17 -29.41
N LYS A 35 -6.11 -5.31 -30.13
CA LYS A 35 -7.30 -5.71 -30.90
C LYS A 35 -6.96 -6.75 -31.97
N ALA A 36 -5.79 -6.63 -32.61
CA ALA A 36 -5.30 -7.59 -33.60
C ALA A 36 -4.92 -8.94 -32.98
N GLU A 37 -4.26 -8.93 -31.82
CA GLU A 37 -3.86 -10.16 -31.11
C GLU A 37 -5.07 -10.87 -30.47
N PHE A 38 -6.08 -10.11 -30.04
CA PHE A 38 -7.28 -10.63 -29.40
C PHE A 38 -8.55 -10.16 -30.13
N PRO A 39 -8.95 -10.79 -31.26
CA PRO A 39 -10.10 -10.36 -32.05
C PRO A 39 -11.45 -10.35 -31.31
N GLY A 40 -11.59 -11.16 -30.25
CA GLY A 40 -12.76 -11.18 -29.36
C GLY A 40 -12.64 -10.27 -28.13
N GLY A 41 -11.58 -9.46 -28.07
CA GLY A 41 -11.35 -8.52 -26.98
C GLY A 41 -12.26 -7.29 -27.08
N VAL A 42 -12.59 -6.73 -25.92
CA VAL A 42 -13.33 -5.48 -25.78
C VAL A 42 -12.35 -4.38 -25.40
N ALA A 43 -12.46 -3.21 -26.02
CA ALA A 43 -11.67 -2.04 -25.66
C ALA A 43 -12.59 -0.83 -25.42
N VAL A 44 -12.34 -0.11 -24.35
CA VAL A 44 -13.03 1.11 -23.95
C VAL A 44 -12.01 2.24 -23.93
N GLU A 45 -12.29 3.31 -24.66
CA GLU A 45 -11.44 4.50 -24.74
C GLU A 45 -12.27 5.69 -24.22
N ILE A 46 -11.70 6.44 -23.27
CA ILE A 46 -12.39 7.53 -22.58
C ILE A 46 -11.62 8.82 -22.83
N ASP A 47 -12.17 9.70 -23.67
CA ASP A 47 -11.73 11.09 -23.93
C ASP A 47 -10.21 11.30 -24.12
N GLY A 48 -9.49 10.30 -24.65
CA GLY A 48 -8.03 10.34 -24.75
C GLY A 48 -7.29 10.36 -23.40
N LYS A 49 -8.01 10.20 -22.29
CA LYS A 49 -7.49 10.09 -20.92
C LYS A 49 -7.06 8.66 -20.60
N CYS A 50 -7.86 7.69 -21.06
CA CYS A 50 -7.68 6.29 -20.72
C CYS A 50 -8.08 5.39 -21.89
N ALA A 51 -7.36 4.28 -22.07
CA ALA A 51 -7.78 3.15 -22.88
C ALA A 51 -7.65 1.87 -22.06
N MET A 52 -8.74 1.14 -21.86
CA MET A 52 -8.76 -0.14 -21.14
C MET A 52 -9.32 -1.22 -22.05
N ALA A 53 -8.55 -2.27 -22.26
CA ALA A 53 -8.91 -3.38 -23.11
C ALA A 53 -8.78 -4.72 -22.38
N TYR A 54 -9.69 -5.62 -22.70
CA TYR A 54 -9.93 -6.86 -21.99
C TYR A 54 -10.23 -7.98 -22.98
N SER A 55 -9.82 -9.20 -22.67
CA SER A 55 -10.17 -10.41 -23.43
C SER A 55 -10.22 -11.62 -22.50
N HIS A 56 -11.09 -12.57 -22.81
CA HIS A 56 -11.14 -13.90 -22.19
C HIS A 56 -10.14 -14.89 -22.82
N ALA A 57 -9.43 -14.50 -23.89
CA ALA A 57 -8.42 -15.34 -24.50
C ALA A 57 -7.32 -15.71 -23.48
N ASN A 58 -6.89 -16.97 -23.50
CA ASN A 58 -5.87 -17.52 -22.59
C ASN A 58 -6.17 -17.34 -21.09
N GLN A 59 -7.45 -17.13 -20.72
CA GLN A 59 -7.84 -17.03 -19.32
C GLN A 59 -7.62 -18.36 -18.60
N GLN A 60 -7.02 -18.30 -17.41
CA GLN A 60 -6.79 -19.48 -16.60
C GLN A 60 -8.00 -19.80 -15.72
N LEU A 61 -8.30 -21.09 -15.55
CA LEU A 61 -9.48 -21.54 -14.80
C LEU A 61 -9.50 -21.05 -13.34
N LEU A 62 -8.34 -20.99 -12.69
CA LEU A 62 -8.21 -20.57 -11.29
C LEU A 62 -7.87 -19.07 -11.13
N ARG A 63 -7.76 -18.33 -12.23
CA ARG A 63 -7.52 -16.88 -12.24
C ARG A 63 -8.48 -16.24 -13.24
N PRO A 64 -9.77 -16.15 -12.89
CA PRO A 64 -10.74 -15.53 -13.76
C PRO A 64 -10.42 -14.05 -13.92
N ARG A 65 -10.80 -13.50 -15.07
CA ARG A 65 -10.64 -12.10 -15.38
C ARG A 65 -12.02 -11.48 -15.50
N TYR A 66 -12.22 -10.33 -14.90
CA TYR A 66 -13.48 -9.59 -14.91
C TYR A 66 -13.24 -8.14 -15.30
N MET A 67 -14.25 -7.54 -15.92
CA MET A 67 -14.31 -6.11 -16.19
C MET A 67 -15.71 -5.63 -15.81
N SER A 68 -15.79 -4.51 -15.10
CA SER A 68 -17.07 -3.91 -14.70
C SER A 68 -16.98 -2.40 -14.71
N VAL A 69 -18.10 -1.75 -15.02
CA VAL A 69 -18.27 -0.30 -14.94
C VAL A 69 -19.42 -0.01 -13.99
N GLN A 70 -19.19 0.81 -12.98
CA GLN A 70 -20.22 1.26 -12.06
C GLN A 70 -19.96 2.71 -11.66
N ASP A 71 -20.96 3.58 -11.79
CA ASP A 71 -20.88 5.00 -11.39
C ASP A 71 -19.65 5.73 -11.96
N ASP A 72 -19.43 5.61 -13.27
CA ASP A 72 -18.29 6.17 -14.01
C ASP A 72 -16.90 5.69 -13.55
N ILE A 73 -16.87 4.58 -12.80
CA ILE A 73 -15.65 3.89 -12.39
C ILE A 73 -15.54 2.60 -13.19
N LEU A 74 -14.46 2.47 -13.96
CA LEU A 74 -14.13 1.29 -14.74
C LEU A 74 -13.05 0.48 -14.02
N CYS A 75 -13.30 -0.80 -13.78
CA CYS A 75 -12.34 -1.70 -13.12
C CYS A 75 -12.14 -2.97 -13.93
N MET A 76 -10.89 -3.37 -14.09
CA MET A 76 -10.48 -4.71 -14.53
C MET A 76 -9.83 -5.43 -13.35
N PHE A 77 -10.20 -6.69 -13.17
CA PHE A 77 -9.74 -7.53 -12.08
C PHE A 77 -9.32 -8.89 -12.63
N GLU A 78 -8.20 -9.43 -12.15
CA GLU A 78 -7.77 -10.80 -12.42
C GLU A 78 -7.45 -11.51 -11.11
N GLY A 79 -7.99 -12.72 -10.95
CA GLY A 79 -7.76 -13.56 -9.79
C GLY A 79 -9.03 -13.85 -8.98
N THR A 80 -8.89 -14.07 -7.68
CA THR A 80 -9.99 -14.39 -6.76
C THR A 80 -9.75 -13.78 -5.39
N LEU A 81 -10.82 -13.42 -4.68
CA LEU A 81 -10.78 -12.98 -3.30
C LEU A 81 -11.33 -14.08 -2.39
N GLU A 82 -10.53 -14.52 -1.43
CA GLU A 82 -10.84 -15.62 -0.51
C GLU A 82 -11.72 -15.16 0.67
N ASN A 83 -11.68 -13.87 1.00
CA ASN A 83 -12.36 -13.31 2.18
C ASN A 83 -13.55 -12.39 1.84
N MET A 84 -14.20 -12.58 0.68
CA MET A 84 -15.34 -11.74 0.26
C MET A 84 -16.47 -11.65 1.30
N SER A 85 -16.80 -12.74 1.98
CA SER A 85 -17.87 -12.76 3.00
C SER A 85 -17.56 -11.82 4.18
N LEU A 86 -16.31 -11.80 4.63
CA LEU A 86 -15.86 -10.92 5.72
C LEU A 86 -15.92 -9.46 5.29
N ILE A 87 -15.41 -9.16 4.10
CA ILE A 87 -15.43 -7.80 3.55
C ILE A 87 -16.88 -7.33 3.38
N ARG A 88 -17.76 -8.16 2.80
CA ARG A 88 -19.18 -7.81 2.65
C ARG A 88 -19.83 -7.47 3.98
N GLN A 89 -19.55 -8.23 5.04
CA GLN A 89 -20.05 -7.93 6.37
C GLN A 89 -19.52 -6.60 6.89
N GLN A 90 -18.21 -6.34 6.76
CA GLN A 90 -17.56 -5.11 7.22
C GLN A 90 -18.11 -3.86 6.53
N TYR A 91 -18.42 -3.95 5.23
CA TYR A 91 -18.96 -2.84 4.44
C TYR A 91 -20.50 -2.81 4.37
N GLY A 92 -21.20 -3.73 5.04
CA GLY A 92 -22.67 -3.79 5.05
C GLY A 92 -23.30 -4.18 3.69
N ILE A 93 -22.58 -4.94 2.86
CA ILE A 93 -23.01 -5.35 1.52
C ILE A 93 -23.88 -6.60 1.60
N THR A 94 -25.20 -6.40 1.56
CA THR A 94 -26.20 -7.48 1.68
C THR A 94 -26.41 -8.27 0.39
N ARG A 95 -26.26 -7.63 -0.77
CA ARG A 95 -26.41 -8.26 -2.10
C ARG A 95 -25.26 -9.19 -2.46
N SER A 96 -25.53 -10.17 -3.33
CA SER A 96 -24.46 -10.91 -4.02
C SER A 96 -23.67 -9.94 -4.90
N ILE A 97 -22.34 -10.08 -4.89
CA ILE A 97 -21.43 -9.15 -5.57
C ILE A 97 -20.22 -9.94 -6.09
N THR A 98 -19.73 -9.56 -7.27
CA THR A 98 -18.50 -10.11 -7.86
C THR A 98 -17.26 -9.42 -7.28
N GLU A 99 -16.08 -10.02 -7.43
CA GLU A 99 -14.81 -9.46 -6.96
C GLU A 99 -14.59 -8.05 -7.53
N VAL A 100 -14.75 -7.88 -8.84
CA VAL A 100 -14.58 -6.59 -9.51
C VAL A 100 -15.54 -5.51 -8.97
N SER A 101 -16.80 -5.88 -8.70
CA SER A 101 -17.79 -4.94 -8.18
C SER A 101 -17.51 -4.60 -6.71
N LEU A 102 -16.99 -5.56 -5.93
CA LEU A 102 -16.54 -5.32 -4.57
C LEU A 102 -15.38 -4.33 -4.52
N ILE A 103 -14.41 -4.45 -5.43
CA ILE A 103 -13.29 -3.50 -5.54
C ILE A 103 -13.79 -2.08 -5.84
N ILE A 104 -14.76 -1.93 -6.74
CA ILE A 104 -15.36 -0.62 -7.03
C ILE A 104 -16.03 -0.04 -5.77
N GLU A 105 -16.79 -0.83 -5.03
CA GLU A 105 -17.44 -0.39 -3.79
C GLU A 105 -16.41 0.05 -2.73
N ILE A 106 -15.35 -0.74 -2.54
CA ILE A 106 -14.25 -0.41 -1.64
C ILE A 106 -13.57 0.91 -2.05
N TYR A 107 -13.24 1.07 -3.33
CA TYR A 107 -12.64 2.31 -3.83
C TYR A 107 -13.54 3.53 -3.58
N ARG A 108 -14.85 3.41 -3.80
CA ARG A 108 -15.80 4.48 -3.48
C ARG A 108 -15.77 4.85 -2.00
N THR A 109 -15.70 3.87 -1.10
CA THR A 109 -15.58 4.17 0.33
C THR A 109 -14.27 4.88 0.67
N LEU A 110 -13.14 4.51 0.04
CA LEU A 110 -11.87 5.21 0.19
C LEU A 110 -11.95 6.66 -0.28
N ARG A 111 -12.60 6.90 -1.43
CA ARG A 111 -12.78 8.23 -2.02
C ARG A 111 -13.74 9.11 -1.20
N ASP A 112 -14.89 8.55 -0.82
CA ASP A 112 -16.03 9.32 -0.31
C ASP A 112 -16.07 9.41 1.23
N ARG A 113 -15.39 8.51 1.97
CA ARG A 113 -15.53 8.37 3.44
C ARG A 113 -14.22 8.50 4.22
N SER A 114 -13.36 9.45 3.86
CA SER A 114 -12.12 9.79 4.60
C SER A 114 -12.34 9.83 6.14
N PRO A 115 -11.45 9.24 6.98
CA PRO A 115 -10.02 9.05 6.76
C PRO A 115 -9.57 7.57 6.87
N TYR A 116 -9.95 6.71 5.93
CA TYR A 116 -9.41 5.36 5.86
C TYR A 116 -8.16 5.36 4.96
N PRO A 117 -6.96 5.05 5.49
CA PRO A 117 -5.77 5.01 4.67
C PRO A 117 -5.84 3.78 3.73
N ALA A 118 -5.46 3.98 2.47
CA ALA A 118 -5.63 2.96 1.42
C ALA A 118 -4.88 1.67 1.75
N ASP A 119 -3.71 1.75 2.39
CA ASP A 119 -2.94 0.57 2.79
C ASP A 119 -3.71 -0.37 3.73
N HIS A 120 -4.46 0.15 4.71
CA HIS A 120 -5.25 -0.68 5.60
C HIS A 120 -6.37 -1.43 4.86
N VAL A 121 -7.00 -0.76 3.90
CA VAL A 121 -8.10 -1.32 3.13
C VAL A 121 -7.61 -2.40 2.17
N ILE A 122 -6.53 -2.14 1.44
CA ILE A 122 -5.97 -3.11 0.49
C ILE A 122 -5.31 -4.29 1.21
N ARG A 123 -4.65 -4.06 2.35
CA ARG A 123 -4.14 -5.14 3.21
C ARG A 123 -5.25 -6.05 3.74
N GLY A 124 -6.48 -5.53 3.84
CA GLY A 124 -7.66 -6.33 4.21
C GLY A 124 -8.11 -7.31 3.12
N LEU A 125 -7.62 -7.21 1.88
CA LEU A 125 -7.93 -8.14 0.80
C LEU A 125 -7.08 -9.41 0.92
N THR A 126 -7.71 -10.58 0.92
CA THR A 126 -7.02 -11.88 0.92
C THR A 126 -7.36 -12.62 -0.35
N GLY A 127 -6.34 -13.10 -1.06
CA GLY A 127 -6.51 -13.88 -2.29
C GLY A 127 -5.33 -13.72 -3.25
N ALA A 128 -5.48 -14.29 -4.44
CA ALA A 128 -4.58 -14.02 -5.57
C ALA A 128 -5.26 -12.97 -6.43
N PHE A 129 -4.72 -11.75 -6.52
CA PHE A 129 -5.39 -10.70 -7.28
C PHE A 129 -4.42 -9.67 -7.89
N ALA A 130 -4.82 -9.13 -9.03
CA ALA A 130 -4.35 -7.87 -9.56
C ALA A 130 -5.55 -7.11 -10.14
N PHE A 131 -5.64 -5.81 -9.90
CA PHE A 131 -6.69 -5.00 -10.51
C PHE A 131 -6.19 -3.63 -10.94
N VAL A 132 -6.88 -3.07 -11.93
CA VAL A 132 -6.71 -1.69 -12.40
C VAL A 132 -8.06 -1.02 -12.40
N LEU A 133 -8.15 0.13 -11.74
CA LEU A 133 -9.35 0.94 -11.63
C LEU A 133 -9.07 2.34 -12.15
N TYR A 134 -10.01 2.85 -12.94
CA TYR A 134 -10.05 4.23 -13.41
C TYR A 134 -11.36 4.87 -12.97
N ASP A 135 -11.27 5.97 -12.22
CA ASP A 135 -12.41 6.81 -11.88
C ASP A 135 -12.46 8.00 -12.84
N ASN A 136 -13.44 8.01 -13.75
CA ASN A 136 -13.59 9.09 -14.72
C ASN A 136 -14.02 10.41 -14.04
N THR A 137 -14.73 10.34 -12.90
CA THR A 137 -15.21 11.50 -12.15
C THR A 137 -14.05 12.32 -11.61
N THR A 138 -13.07 11.65 -11.01
CA THR A 138 -11.88 12.29 -10.44
C THR A 138 -10.69 12.28 -11.40
N SER A 139 -10.82 11.62 -12.56
CA SER A 139 -9.72 11.33 -13.47
C SER A 139 -8.52 10.72 -12.74
N SER A 140 -8.78 9.75 -11.86
CA SER A 140 -7.77 9.11 -11.03
C SER A 140 -7.64 7.61 -11.31
N VAL A 141 -6.46 7.07 -11.00
CA VAL A 141 -6.11 5.67 -11.25
C VAL A 141 -5.77 5.01 -9.93
N PHE A 142 -6.27 3.80 -9.73
CA PHE A 142 -5.96 2.99 -8.55
C PHE A 142 -5.68 1.54 -8.96
N VAL A 143 -4.50 1.03 -8.60
CA VAL A 143 -4.00 -0.28 -9.03
C VAL A 143 -3.45 -1.00 -7.81
N ALA A 144 -3.69 -2.31 -7.68
CA ALA A 144 -3.02 -3.10 -6.64
C ALA A 144 -2.78 -4.54 -7.08
N VAL A 145 -1.76 -5.14 -6.48
CA VAL A 145 -1.38 -6.56 -6.66
C VAL A 145 -1.21 -7.20 -5.29
N ASP A 146 -1.62 -8.47 -5.15
CA ASP A 146 -1.52 -9.21 -3.91
C ASP A 146 -0.09 -9.28 -3.33
N CYS A 147 0.01 -9.54 -2.02
CA CYS A 147 1.27 -9.62 -1.28
C CYS A 147 2.24 -10.69 -1.79
N HIS A 148 1.72 -11.72 -2.45
CA HIS A 148 2.50 -12.84 -2.94
C HIS A 148 2.78 -12.76 -4.45
N GLY A 149 2.28 -11.73 -5.15
CA GLY A 149 2.42 -11.59 -6.60
C GLY A 149 1.90 -12.81 -7.36
N LYS A 150 0.83 -13.45 -6.87
CA LYS A 150 0.29 -14.68 -7.47
C LYS A 150 -0.28 -14.43 -8.87
N VAL A 151 -0.67 -13.19 -9.17
CA VAL A 151 -1.03 -12.73 -10.52
C VAL A 151 0.17 -11.96 -11.10
N PRO A 152 0.82 -12.47 -12.18
CA PRO A 152 1.82 -11.72 -12.92
C PRO A 152 1.24 -10.40 -13.36
N PHE A 153 1.94 -9.31 -13.08
CA PHE A 153 1.47 -7.99 -13.39
C PHE A 153 2.65 -7.09 -13.72
N TYR A 154 2.52 -6.34 -14.79
CA TYR A 154 3.59 -5.55 -15.38
C TYR A 154 3.09 -4.15 -15.68
N TRP A 155 4.03 -3.22 -15.66
CA TRP A 155 3.78 -1.82 -15.96
C TRP A 155 4.93 -1.22 -16.76
N GLY A 156 4.67 -0.17 -17.52
CA GLY A 156 5.66 0.48 -18.37
C GLY A 156 5.25 1.86 -18.84
N ALA A 157 6.13 2.49 -19.60
CA ALA A 157 5.91 3.79 -20.23
C ALA A 157 5.86 3.64 -21.76
N SER A 158 4.78 4.14 -22.38
CA SER A 158 4.66 4.21 -23.84
C SER A 158 5.56 5.30 -24.44
N ALA A 159 5.57 5.41 -25.78
CA ALA A 159 6.29 6.48 -26.47
C ALA A 159 5.70 7.88 -26.15
N ASP A 160 4.39 7.93 -25.91
CA ASP A 160 3.65 9.16 -25.57
C ASP A 160 3.80 9.55 -24.08
N GLY A 161 4.54 8.74 -23.31
CA GLY A 161 4.71 8.92 -21.87
C GLY A 161 3.53 8.41 -21.05
N SER A 162 2.59 7.71 -21.67
CA SER A 162 1.44 7.12 -20.99
C SER A 162 1.86 5.92 -20.15
N LEU A 163 1.18 5.76 -19.01
CA LEU A 163 1.38 4.64 -18.11
C LEU A 163 0.60 3.42 -18.60
N VAL A 164 1.29 2.31 -18.82
CA VAL A 164 0.74 1.07 -19.36
C VAL A 164 0.75 -0.02 -18.30
N PHE A 165 -0.34 -0.79 -18.18
CA PHE A 165 -0.44 -1.97 -17.31
C PHE A 165 -0.98 -3.18 -18.07
N SER A 166 -0.46 -4.38 -17.75
CA SER A 166 -1.00 -5.66 -18.22
C SER A 166 -0.46 -6.82 -17.39
N GLU A 167 -1.20 -7.91 -17.32
CA GLU A 167 -0.71 -9.21 -16.85
C GLU A 167 0.22 -9.91 -17.85
N ASP A 168 0.16 -9.54 -19.14
CA ASP A 168 0.96 -10.16 -20.19
C ASP A 168 2.28 -9.41 -20.40
N GLN A 169 3.37 -10.05 -19.98
CA GLN A 169 4.71 -9.51 -20.16
C GLN A 169 5.05 -9.21 -21.63
N LYS A 170 4.62 -10.06 -22.57
CA LYS A 170 4.94 -9.89 -24.00
C LYS A 170 4.26 -8.65 -24.54
N LEU A 171 3.03 -8.40 -24.12
CA LEU A 171 2.28 -7.21 -24.49
C LEU A 171 2.99 -5.96 -23.98
N VAL A 172 3.31 -5.87 -22.68
CA VAL A 172 4.00 -4.68 -22.13
C VAL A 172 5.38 -4.50 -22.74
N LYS A 173 6.14 -5.57 -22.96
CA LYS A 173 7.45 -5.50 -23.61
C LYS A 173 7.35 -4.99 -25.06
N THR A 174 6.32 -5.41 -25.78
CA THR A 174 6.05 -4.97 -27.16
C THR A 174 5.57 -3.52 -27.22
N ALA A 175 4.85 -3.07 -26.19
CA ALA A 175 4.33 -1.71 -26.07
C ALA A 175 5.41 -0.71 -25.61
N CYS A 176 6.18 -1.07 -24.59
CA CYS A 176 7.04 -0.17 -23.83
C CYS A 176 8.54 -0.42 -24.04
N GLY A 177 8.93 -1.37 -24.91
CA GLY A 177 10.32 -1.65 -25.21
C GLY A 177 11.11 -2.13 -23.98
N LYS A 178 12.18 -1.41 -23.63
CA LYS A 178 12.96 -1.59 -22.40
C LYS A 178 12.35 -0.85 -21.20
N SER A 179 11.45 0.11 -21.43
CA SER A 179 10.81 0.96 -20.41
C SER A 179 9.64 0.28 -19.71
N PHE A 180 9.88 -0.92 -19.17
CA PHE A 180 8.88 -1.66 -18.40
C PHE A 180 9.51 -2.45 -17.26
N SER A 181 8.66 -2.82 -16.30
CA SER A 181 9.05 -3.58 -15.12
C SER A 181 7.91 -4.51 -14.69
N PRO A 182 8.18 -5.56 -13.89
CA PRO A 182 7.16 -6.14 -13.04
C PRO A 182 6.59 -5.08 -12.08
N PHE A 183 5.29 -5.12 -11.85
CA PHE A 183 4.68 -4.36 -10.78
C PHE A 183 5.04 -5.03 -9.44
N PRO A 184 5.49 -4.28 -8.42
CA PRO A 184 5.93 -4.90 -7.17
C PRO A 184 4.76 -5.52 -6.41
N GLN A 185 4.96 -6.73 -5.91
CA GLN A 185 4.00 -7.42 -5.03
C GLN A 185 3.78 -6.61 -3.74
N GLY A 186 2.62 -6.79 -3.11
CA GLY A 186 2.34 -6.13 -1.83
C GLY A 186 2.23 -4.61 -1.92
N CYS A 187 2.00 -4.10 -3.14
CA CYS A 187 1.96 -2.68 -3.43
C CYS A 187 0.68 -2.28 -4.15
N TYR A 188 0.38 -1.00 -4.04
CA TYR A 188 -0.65 -0.32 -4.81
C TYR A 188 -0.06 0.95 -5.44
N PHE A 189 -0.69 1.41 -6.50
CA PHE A 189 -0.38 2.66 -7.16
C PHE A 189 -1.65 3.52 -7.22
N SER A 190 -1.53 4.77 -6.80
CA SER A 190 -2.54 5.82 -6.92
C SER A 190 -1.99 6.94 -7.80
N SER A 191 -2.81 7.54 -8.67
CA SER A 191 -2.38 8.74 -9.41
C SER A 191 -2.02 9.91 -8.49
N ASN A 192 -2.55 9.93 -7.26
CA ASN A 192 -2.33 10.99 -6.29
C ASN A 192 -1.07 10.76 -5.44
N ASP A 193 -0.87 9.53 -4.99
CA ASP A 193 0.16 9.18 -3.99
C ASP A 193 1.35 8.40 -4.59
N GLY A 194 1.24 8.02 -5.86
CA GLY A 194 2.22 7.18 -6.53
C GLY A 194 2.21 5.74 -6.02
N LEU A 195 3.37 5.10 -6.09
CA LEU A 195 3.56 3.70 -5.71
C LEU A 195 3.85 3.58 -4.20
N GLN A 196 3.07 2.76 -3.50
CA GLN A 196 3.18 2.53 -2.06
C GLN A 196 3.04 1.04 -1.72
N SER A 197 3.63 0.60 -0.61
CA SER A 197 3.45 -0.76 -0.09
C SER A 197 2.33 -0.78 0.93
N PHE A 198 1.34 -1.66 0.76
CA PHE A 198 0.33 -1.88 1.80
C PHE A 198 0.81 -2.89 2.86
N GLU A 199 1.83 -3.70 2.56
CA GLU A 199 2.45 -4.59 3.53
C GLU A 199 3.38 -3.84 4.50
N HIS A 200 4.09 -2.84 3.98
CA HIS A 200 5.02 -2.00 4.73
C HIS A 200 4.79 -0.51 4.41
N PRO A 201 3.70 0.11 4.92
CA PRO A 201 3.32 1.49 4.57
C PRO A 201 4.37 2.55 4.90
N LEU A 202 5.23 2.29 5.89
CA LEU A 202 6.30 3.19 6.31
C LEU A 202 7.65 2.90 5.61
N SER A 203 7.73 1.84 4.81
CA SER A 203 8.96 1.46 4.11
C SER A 203 9.06 2.18 2.77
N PRO A 204 10.19 2.84 2.47
CA PRO A 204 10.38 3.44 1.17
C PRO A 204 10.55 2.37 0.09
N ILE A 205 10.02 2.65 -1.10
CA ILE A 205 10.22 1.83 -2.29
C ILE A 205 11.37 2.44 -3.08
N LYS A 206 12.35 1.60 -3.48
CA LYS A 206 13.49 2.03 -4.29
C LYS A 206 13.52 1.32 -5.63
N ALA A 207 13.85 2.08 -6.67
CA ALA A 207 14.17 1.55 -7.98
C ALA A 207 15.57 0.94 -7.98
N MET A 208 15.67 -0.31 -8.41
CA MET A 208 16.89 -1.10 -8.55
C MET A 208 17.14 -1.35 -10.04
N PRO A 209 18.36 -1.10 -10.55
CA PRO A 209 18.68 -1.38 -11.96
C PRO A 209 18.35 -2.83 -12.34
N ARG A 210 17.65 -2.99 -13.45
CA ARG A 210 17.38 -4.30 -14.07
C ARG A 210 18.44 -4.56 -15.12
N VAL A 211 19.03 -5.75 -15.10
CA VAL A 211 19.97 -6.20 -16.13
C VAL A 211 19.33 -7.27 -17.00
N ASP A 212 19.67 -7.28 -18.30
CA ASP A 212 19.27 -8.33 -19.21
C ASP A 212 20.24 -9.52 -19.17
N SER A 213 19.99 -10.54 -20.00
CA SER A 213 20.83 -11.74 -20.10
C SER A 213 22.25 -11.47 -20.60
N GLN A 214 22.51 -10.29 -21.17
CA GLN A 214 23.84 -9.85 -21.61
C GLN A 214 24.54 -8.98 -20.55
N GLY A 215 23.92 -8.79 -19.38
CA GLY A 215 24.43 -7.96 -18.30
C GLY A 215 24.24 -6.45 -18.54
N GLN A 216 23.50 -6.04 -19.57
CA GLN A 216 23.24 -4.63 -19.85
C GLN A 216 22.03 -4.14 -19.05
N VAL A 217 22.09 -2.90 -18.57
CA VAL A 217 20.97 -2.27 -17.86
C VAL A 217 19.81 -2.05 -18.83
N CYS A 218 18.65 -2.63 -18.54
CA CYS A 218 17.47 -2.65 -19.40
C CYS A 218 16.20 -2.14 -18.69
N GLY A 219 16.36 -1.21 -17.73
CA GLY A 219 15.26 -0.60 -16.97
C GLY A 219 15.49 -0.71 -15.46
N SER A 220 14.41 -0.63 -14.67
CA SER A 220 14.46 -0.69 -13.21
C SER A 220 13.37 -1.61 -12.66
N THR A 221 13.62 -2.22 -11.51
CA THR A 221 12.64 -2.98 -10.70
C THR A 221 12.42 -2.27 -9.37
N PHE A 222 11.24 -2.38 -8.78
CA PHE A 222 10.92 -1.69 -7.54
C PHE A 222 10.98 -2.68 -6.38
N LYS A 223 11.73 -2.32 -5.33
CA LYS A 223 11.84 -3.13 -4.11
C LYS A 223 11.46 -2.31 -2.89
N VAL A 224 10.63 -2.92 -2.03
CA VAL A 224 10.31 -2.38 -0.72
C VAL A 224 11.53 -2.53 0.18
N MET A 225 12.00 -1.41 0.74
CA MET A 225 13.09 -1.44 1.72
C MET A 225 12.51 -1.81 3.07
N VAL A 226 12.39 -3.11 3.33
CA VAL A 226 12.08 -3.59 4.67
C VAL A 226 13.27 -3.21 5.53
N MET A 227 13.08 -2.30 6.49
CA MET A 227 14.10 -2.06 7.49
C MET A 227 14.22 -3.33 8.31
N SER A 228 15.22 -4.17 7.98
CA SER A 228 15.75 -5.08 8.97
C SER A 228 16.12 -4.20 10.16
N ARG A 229 15.50 -4.46 11.32
CA ARG A 229 16.03 -3.93 12.56
C ARG A 229 17.48 -4.38 12.58
N HIS A 230 18.40 -3.45 12.32
CA HIS A 230 19.82 -3.72 12.45
C HIS A 230 20.00 -4.43 13.79
N GLU A 231 20.68 -5.57 13.79
CA GLU A 231 21.04 -6.29 15.00
C GLU A 231 21.48 -5.27 16.03
N SER A 232 20.75 -5.26 17.16
CA SER A 232 21.06 -4.39 18.28
C SER A 232 22.56 -4.49 18.55
N LEU A 233 23.25 -3.35 18.52
CA LEU A 233 24.63 -3.21 19.01
C LEU A 233 24.80 -4.08 20.27
N PRO A 234 25.92 -4.82 20.41
CA PRO A 234 26.09 -5.76 21.50
C PRO A 234 25.87 -5.03 22.82
N ARG A 235 24.80 -5.40 23.54
CA ARG A 235 24.57 -4.92 24.90
C ARG A 235 25.81 -5.29 25.70
N LYS A 236 26.58 -4.28 26.15
CA LYS A 236 27.51 -4.47 27.25
C LYS A 236 26.67 -4.93 28.44
N THR A 237 26.71 -6.22 28.74
CA THR A 237 26.15 -6.79 29.96
C THR A 237 26.92 -6.20 31.13
N TYR A 238 26.31 -5.24 31.83
CA TYR A 238 26.65 -5.03 33.23
C TYR A 238 25.89 -6.08 34.03
N ASP A 239 26.67 -7.01 34.57
CA ASP A 239 26.18 -8.03 35.48
C ASP A 239 25.76 -7.35 36.79
N LYS A 240 24.45 -7.13 36.95
CA LYS A 240 23.79 -7.01 38.24
C LYS A 240 22.44 -7.68 38.14
N GLY A 241 22.29 -8.73 38.94
CA GLY A 241 21.08 -9.53 38.99
C GLY A 241 19.83 -8.75 39.37
N ILE A 242 18.71 -9.49 39.26
CA ILE A 242 17.33 -9.16 39.58
C ILE A 242 16.54 -8.63 38.36
N GLY A 243 15.55 -9.44 37.96
CA GLY A 243 14.85 -9.35 36.69
C GLY A 243 14.03 -8.08 36.50
N ALA A 244 14.23 -7.41 35.37
CA ALA A 244 13.47 -6.24 34.97
C ALA A 244 12.82 -6.45 33.59
N ARG A 245 11.49 -6.30 33.55
CA ARG A 245 10.68 -6.26 32.32
C ARG A 245 10.99 -4.95 31.58
N THR A 246 11.25 -5.03 30.28
CA THR A 246 11.69 -3.88 29.47
C THR A 246 10.47 -3.08 28.98
N PHE A 247 10.41 -1.79 29.29
CA PHE A 247 9.46 -0.81 28.71
C PHE A 247 10.20 0.11 27.74
N GLN A 248 9.55 0.56 26.67
CA GLN A 248 10.15 1.39 25.61
C GLN A 248 9.68 2.85 25.70
N GLU A 249 10.58 3.79 25.35
CA GLU A 249 10.51 5.25 25.60
C GLU A 249 9.30 5.99 24.99
N CYS A 250 8.86 7.06 25.67
CA CYS A 250 7.78 7.99 25.25
C CYS A 250 8.33 9.25 24.56
N VAL A 251 7.62 9.73 23.52
CA VAL A 251 7.84 11.02 22.84
C VAL A 251 7.01 12.10 23.55
N SER A 252 7.63 13.22 23.95
CA SER A 252 6.88 14.37 24.49
C SER A 252 6.32 15.22 23.35
N LEU A 253 5.00 15.45 23.32
CA LEU A 253 4.36 16.42 22.43
C LEU A 253 3.99 17.68 23.23
N GLY A 254 4.72 18.78 22.97
CA GLY A 254 4.24 20.17 23.03
C GLY A 254 3.73 20.76 24.35
N SER A 255 4.28 21.93 24.73
CA SER A 255 3.81 22.77 25.84
C SER A 255 2.91 23.90 25.30
N LEU A 256 1.68 24.03 25.81
CA LEU A 256 0.92 25.29 25.76
C LEU A 256 0.45 25.65 27.19
N GLY A 257 1.04 26.70 27.77
CA GLY A 257 0.65 27.26 29.06
C GLY A 257 1.14 26.48 30.30
N LYS A 258 0.92 27.04 31.50
CA LYS A 258 1.41 26.54 32.82
C LYS A 258 0.87 25.15 33.25
N LYS A 259 0.25 24.37 32.36
CA LYS A 259 -0.22 23.01 32.62
C LYS A 259 0.46 22.04 31.66
N LYS A 260 1.26 21.12 32.18
CA LYS A 260 1.84 20.01 31.41
C LYS A 260 0.90 18.81 31.49
N THR A 261 0.40 18.39 30.34
CA THR A 261 -0.35 17.13 30.22
C THR A 261 0.60 16.10 29.63
N VAL A 262 0.83 14.98 30.32
CA VAL A 262 1.68 13.90 29.81
C VAL A 262 0.80 12.69 29.53
N THR A 263 0.82 12.24 28.27
CA THR A 263 0.06 11.06 27.83
C THR A 263 0.98 9.85 27.76
N PHE A 264 0.61 8.76 28.43
CA PHE A 264 1.36 7.51 28.43
C PHE A 264 0.59 6.42 27.68
N PHE A 265 1.32 5.59 26.95
CA PHE A 265 0.79 4.38 26.33
C PHE A 265 1.43 3.16 27.01
N LEU A 266 0.61 2.35 27.66
CA LEU A 266 1.06 1.07 28.22
C LEU A 266 0.59 -0.04 27.29
N VAL A 267 1.53 -0.76 26.65
CA VAL A 267 1.21 -1.93 25.85
C VAL A 267 1.42 -3.16 26.72
N HIS A 268 0.34 -3.74 27.20
CA HIS A 268 0.36 -5.09 27.76
C HIS A 268 -0.42 -5.99 26.82
N THR A 269 0.26 -7.01 26.27
CA THR A 269 -0.29 -8.16 25.52
C THR A 269 -1.71 -7.96 24.96
N PHE A 270 -1.83 -7.15 23.89
CA PHE A 270 -3.06 -6.89 23.12
C PHE A 270 -4.15 -5.98 23.74
N LEU A 271 -3.79 -4.96 24.51
CA LEU A 271 -4.64 -3.77 24.68
C LEU A 271 -3.81 -2.49 24.73
N LEU A 272 -4.27 -1.45 24.02
CA LEU A 272 -3.66 -0.12 24.00
C LEU A 272 -4.47 0.79 24.92
N SER A 273 -3.92 1.09 26.09
CA SER A 273 -4.58 1.96 27.08
C SER A 273 -3.92 3.34 27.04
N VAL A 274 -4.73 4.39 26.86
CA VAL A 274 -4.29 5.79 26.87
C VAL A 274 -4.54 6.37 28.26
N PHE A 275 -3.50 6.94 28.88
CA PHE A 275 -3.62 7.59 30.18
C PHE A 275 -3.20 9.05 30.08
N SER A 276 -3.94 9.93 30.77
CA SER A 276 -3.57 11.33 30.96
C SER A 276 -3.20 11.54 32.42
N ALA A 277 -2.03 12.12 32.68
CA ALA A 277 -1.61 12.52 34.01
C ALA A 277 -1.40 14.04 34.08
N GLU A 278 -1.84 14.64 35.18
CA GLU A 278 -1.66 16.07 35.48
C GLU A 278 -0.56 16.25 36.54
N GLU A 279 0.30 17.24 36.33
CA GLU A 279 1.39 17.61 37.25
C GLU A 279 0.94 18.80 38.11
N GLU A 280 0.80 18.60 39.43
CA GLU A 280 0.62 19.66 40.43
C GLU A 280 1.74 19.56 41.48
N ASP A 281 2.42 20.69 41.76
CA ASP A 281 3.46 20.83 42.79
C ASP A 281 4.53 19.72 42.83
N GLY A 282 5.00 19.30 41.66
CA GLY A 282 6.09 18.31 41.52
C GLY A 282 5.69 16.86 41.84
N ALA A 283 4.40 16.58 42.01
CA ALA A 283 3.84 15.25 42.13
C ALA A 283 2.88 14.95 40.97
N LEU A 284 3.07 13.82 40.29
CA LEU A 284 2.15 13.31 39.28
C LEU A 284 1.08 12.44 39.96
N THR A 285 -0.20 12.77 39.76
CA THR A 285 -1.31 11.92 40.20
C THR A 285 -2.00 11.30 38.98
N CYS A 286 -2.05 9.96 38.94
CA CYS A 286 -2.75 9.21 37.91
C CYS A 286 -4.09 8.72 38.47
N ARG A 287 -5.21 8.97 37.79
CA ARG A 287 -6.50 8.36 38.12
C ARG A 287 -6.83 7.24 37.13
N LEU A 288 -7.08 6.04 37.64
CA LEU A 288 -7.62 4.91 36.89
C LEU A 288 -9.10 4.69 37.28
N PRO A 289 -9.97 4.18 36.39
CA PRO A 289 -11.38 3.97 36.70
C PRO A 289 -11.67 2.81 37.67
N SER A 290 -10.66 2.12 38.24
CA SER A 290 -10.92 0.86 38.98
C SER A 290 -9.93 0.46 40.07
N PHE A 291 -8.85 1.21 40.33
CA PHE A 291 -7.92 0.88 41.43
C PHE A 291 -7.34 2.17 42.04
N GLU A 292 -7.49 2.34 43.35
CA GLU A 292 -6.84 3.41 44.11
C GLU A 292 -5.39 3.03 44.42
N PHE A 293 -4.44 3.87 44.01
CA PHE A 293 -3.03 3.75 44.39
C PHE A 293 -2.65 4.91 45.32
N HIS A 294 -2.02 4.61 46.45
CA HIS A 294 -1.52 5.62 47.39
C HIS A 294 -0.04 5.96 47.13
N LYS A 295 0.19 7.25 46.81
CA LYS A 295 1.46 8.02 46.76
C LYS A 295 2.64 7.37 46.02
N VAL A 296 2.92 7.90 44.82
CA VAL A 296 4.20 7.70 44.10
C VAL A 296 5.11 8.90 44.39
N LYS A 297 6.32 8.66 44.89
CA LYS A 297 7.35 9.70 45.06
C LYS A 297 8.39 9.53 43.96
N ILE A 298 8.48 10.50 43.05
CA ILE A 298 9.47 10.53 41.98
C ILE A 298 10.69 11.32 42.49
N CYS A 299 11.86 10.69 42.53
CA CYS A 299 13.13 11.40 42.72
C CYS A 299 13.93 11.36 41.42
N GLY A 300 14.19 12.52 40.82
CA GLY A 300 15.10 12.63 39.68
C GLY A 300 15.28 14.08 39.23
N THR A 301 16.49 14.61 39.41
CA THR A 301 16.98 15.82 38.74
C THR A 301 17.74 15.43 37.48
N GLY A 302 17.35 15.99 36.33
CA GLY A 302 18.12 15.93 35.09
C GLY A 302 17.88 14.68 34.24
N ASN A 303 17.80 14.90 32.93
CA ASN A 303 17.54 13.91 31.89
C ASN A 303 18.38 12.62 32.06
N ARG A 304 17.81 11.58 32.65
CA ARG A 304 17.83 10.16 32.23
C ARG A 304 17.40 9.23 33.38
N MET A 305 16.60 8.22 33.03
CA MET A 305 16.14 7.07 33.82
C MET A 305 15.18 7.35 35.00
N PHE A 306 13.92 6.93 34.83
CA PHE A 306 13.01 6.67 35.94
C PHE A 306 13.18 5.22 36.39
N SER A 307 13.54 5.01 37.66
CA SER A 307 13.54 3.71 38.31
C SER A 307 12.27 3.58 39.15
N TRP A 308 11.55 2.46 39.00
CA TRP A 308 10.45 2.09 39.89
C TRP A 308 10.98 1.08 40.93
N CYS A 309 10.76 1.36 42.22
CA CYS A 309 11.03 0.39 43.29
C CYS A 309 9.90 -0.65 43.38
N ASP A 310 10.28 -1.90 43.60
CA ASP A 310 9.44 -3.11 43.71
C ASP A 310 8.16 -2.95 44.55
N PHE A 311 7.07 -3.53 44.06
CA PHE A 311 5.87 -3.83 44.85
C PHE A 311 5.86 -5.33 45.22
N ARG A 312 5.86 -5.63 46.52
CA ARG A 312 5.44 -6.94 47.01
C ARG A 312 3.92 -7.04 46.91
N ARG A 313 3.44 -8.25 46.55
CA ARG A 313 2.02 -8.61 46.44
C ARG A 313 1.23 -8.24 47.69
#